data_AF-R1GGD3-F1
#
_entry.id   AF-R1GGD3-F1
#
_cell.length_a   1.000
_cell.length_b   1.000
_cell.length_c   1.000
_cell.angle_alpha   90.00
_cell.angle_beta   90.00
_cell.angle_gamma   90.00
#
_symmetry.space_group_name_H-M   'P 1'
#
loop_
_entity.id
_entity.type
_entity.pdbx_description
1 polymer ?
#
loop_
_entity_poly.entity_id
_entity_poly.type
_entity_poly.pdbx_seq_one_letter_code
_entity_poly.pdbx_strand_id
1 'polypeptide(L)' 'MAGLTPHKLRHTAASLAIAAGADVKVVQQMLGHADAAMTLNVYGHLFPDRLDEVADVLDAQRTQALVGMAA' A
#
# COMPACT_ATOMS: atom_id res chain seq x y z
N MET A 1 16.24 -24.22 -15.62
CA MET A 1 15.90 -22.97 -14.93
C MET A 1 16.92 -22.72 -13.81
N ALA A 2 18.16 -22.35 -14.14
CA ALA A 2 19.15 -22.03 -13.11
C ALA A 2 18.88 -20.60 -12.60
N GLY A 3 18.53 -20.45 -11.32
CA GLY A 3 18.37 -19.13 -10.68
C GLY A 3 16.94 -18.75 -10.28
N LEU A 4 15.92 -19.57 -10.53
CA LEU A 4 14.60 -19.42 -9.94
C LEU A 4 14.60 -20.07 -8.54
N THR A 5 14.22 -19.31 -7.51
CA THR A 5 14.14 -19.81 -6.13
C THR A 5 12.79 -19.43 -5.50
N PRO A 6 12.33 -20.13 -4.46
CA PRO A 6 11.13 -19.75 -3.71
C PRO A 6 11.17 -18.30 -3.20
N HIS A 7 12.35 -17.81 -2.84
CA HIS A 7 12.54 -16.41 -2.41
C HIS A 7 12.22 -15.42 -3.53
N LYS A 8 12.64 -15.69 -4.77
CA LYS A 8 12.29 -14.85 -5.93
C LYS A 8 10.81 -14.90 -6.26
N LEU A 9 10.18 -16.08 -6.16
CA LEU A 9 8.73 -16.21 -6.35
C LEU A 9 7.95 -15.42 -5.31
N ARG A 10 8.39 -15.44 -4.04
CA ARG A 10 7.81 -14.61 -2.96
C ARG A 10 7.93 -13.12 -3.28
N HIS A 11 9.08 -12.70 -3.80
CA HIS A 11 9.30 -11.32 -4.22
C HIS A 11 8.32 -10.91 -5.34
N THR A 12 8.18 -11.74 -6.37
CA THR A 12 7.23 -11.52 -7.46
C THR A 12 5.79 -11.45 -6.95
N ALA A 13 5.39 -12.36 -6.05
CA ALA A 13 4.06 -12.36 -5.46
C ALA A 13 3.76 -11.07 -4.69
N ALA A 14 4.72 -10.58 -3.89
CA ALA A 14 4.60 -9.33 -3.17
C ALA A 14 4.45 -8.14 -4.13
N SER A 15 5.30 -8.05 -5.15
CA SER A 15 5.24 -6.98 -6.16
C SER A 15 3.92 -6.96 -6.92
N LEU A 16 3.41 -8.13 -7.33
CA LEU A 16 2.12 -8.23 -8.02
C LEU A 16 0.95 -7.85 -7.11
N ALA A 17 0.96 -8.25 -5.83
CA ALA A 17 -0.09 -7.87 -4.89
C ALA A 17 -0.13 -6.35 -4.67
N ILE A 18 1.03 -5.71 -4.51
CA ILE A 18 1.13 -4.25 -4.36
C ILE A 18 0.65 -3.54 -5.63
N ALA A 19 1.05 -4.01 -6.80
CA ALA A 19 0.59 -3.47 -8.08
C ALA A 19 -0.94 -3.63 -8.28
N ALA A 20 -1.54 -4.66 -7.69
CA ALA A 20 -2.98 -4.86 -7.67
C ALA A 20 -3.72 -3.99 -6.62
N GLY A 21 -3.02 -3.13 -5.88
CA GLY A 21 -3.60 -2.22 -4.91
C GLY A 21 -3.73 -2.78 -3.49
N ALA A 22 -3.09 -3.91 -3.18
CA ALA A 22 -3.07 -4.42 -1.81
C ALA A 22 -2.31 -3.45 -0.89
N ASP A 23 -2.89 -3.14 0.27
CA ASP A 23 -2.20 -2.34 1.29
C ASP A 23 -1.14 -3.17 2.04
N VAL A 24 -0.32 -2.47 2.82
CA VAL A 24 0.77 -3.07 3.60
C VAL A 24 0.30 -4.19 4.54
N LYS A 25 -0.89 -4.08 5.11
CA LYS A 25 -1.42 -5.07 6.07
C LYS A 25 -1.83 -6.34 5.34
N VAL A 26 -2.46 -6.22 4.17
CA VAL A 26 -2.79 -7.35 3.30
C VAL A 26 -1.52 -8.07 2.87
N VAL A 27 -0.50 -7.34 2.39
CA VAL A 27 0.77 -7.94 1.97
C VAL A 27 1.49 -8.58 3.15
N GLN A 28 1.50 -7.93 4.33
CA GLN A 28 2.07 -8.50 5.56
C GLN A 28 1.44 -9.85 5.90
N GLN A 29 0.12 -9.95 5.87
CA GLN A 29 -0.61 -11.19 6.17
C GLN A 29 -0.36 -12.26 5.12
N MET A 30 -0.43 -11.91 3.83
CA MET A 30 -0.13 -12.81 2.71
C MET A 30 1.27 -13.42 2.82
N LEU A 31 2.23 -12.62 3.26
CA LEU A 31 3.62 -13.03 3.42
C LEU A 31 3.90 -13.71 4.77
N GLY A 32 3.01 -13.59 5.76
CA GLY A 32 3.25 -14.10 7.12
C GLY A 32 4.37 -13.35 7.84
N HIS A 33 4.59 -12.07 7.55
CA HIS A 33 5.51 -11.26 8.34
C HIS A 33 4.91 -10.97 9.73
N ALA A 34 5.75 -11.00 10.75
CA ALA A 34 5.34 -10.78 12.14
C ALA A 34 4.76 -9.38 12.36
N ASP A 35 5.28 -8.38 11.64
CA ASP A 35 4.82 -7.00 11.69
C ASP A 35 4.88 -6.32 10.31
N ALA A 36 4.17 -5.20 10.19
CA ALA A 36 4.12 -4.42 8.96
C ALA A 36 5.45 -3.72 8.64
N ALA A 37 6.26 -3.39 9.65
CA ALA A 37 7.54 -2.72 9.46
C ALA A 37 8.51 -3.61 8.66
N MET A 38 8.52 -4.92 8.91
CA MET A 38 9.26 -5.89 8.11
C MET A 38 8.85 -5.86 6.63
N THR A 39 7.55 -5.72 6.36
CA THR A 39 7.03 -5.59 4.99
C THR A 39 7.47 -4.28 4.35
N LEU A 40 7.37 -3.16 5.07
CA LEU A 40 7.77 -1.83 4.58
C LEU A 40 9.27 -1.71 4.35
N ASN A 41 10.09 -2.31 5.22
CA ASN A 41 11.55 -2.31 5.06
C ASN A 41 12.00 -3.00 3.77
N VAL A 42 11.26 -4.03 3.33
CA VAL A 42 11.61 -4.81 2.13
C VAL A 42 10.92 -4.29 0.88
N TYR A 43 9.62 -3.97 0.96
CA TYR A 43 8.76 -3.67 -0.18
C TYR A 43 8.18 -2.24 -0.18
N GLY A 44 8.51 -1.41 0.81
CA GLY A 44 7.95 -0.06 0.98
C GLY A 44 8.09 0.81 -0.28
N HIS A 45 9.23 0.70 -0.95
CA HIS A 45 9.53 1.43 -2.20
C HIS A 45 8.66 1.03 -3.40
N LEU A 46 7.87 -0.05 -3.30
CA LEU A 46 6.94 -0.48 -4.34
C LEU A 46 5.54 0.13 -4.16
N PHE A 47 5.23 0.65 -2.98
CA PHE A 47 3.95 1.31 -2.75
C PHE A 47 3.94 2.68 -3.43
N PRO A 48 2.80 3.07 -4.05
CA PRO A 48 2.68 4.38 -4.66
C PRO A 48 2.76 5.47 -3.57
N ASP A 49 3.42 6.58 -3.89
CA ASP A 49 3.25 7.81 -3.13
C ASP A 49 1.86 8.37 -3.42
N ARG A 50 1.09 8.62 -2.38
CA ARG A 50 -0.31 9.07 -2.46
C ARG A 50 -0.57 10.26 -1.53
N LEU A 51 0.47 10.91 -1.01
CA LEU A 51 0.30 11.96 -0.02
C LEU A 51 -0.51 13.13 -0.58
N ASP A 52 -0.23 13.54 -1.82
CA ASP A 52 -0.98 14.61 -2.51
C ASP A 52 -2.44 14.21 -2.77
N GLU A 53 -2.70 13.00 -3.25
CA GLU A 53 -4.07 12.50 -3.45
C GLU A 53 -4.88 12.53 -2.14
N VAL A 54 -4.25 12.13 -1.03
CA VAL A 54 -4.89 12.15 0.29
C VAL A 54 -5.16 13.59 0.72
N ALA A 55 -4.22 14.51 0.49
CA ALA A 55 -4.41 15.93 0.80
C ALA A 55 -5.59 16.53 0.02
N ASP A 56 -5.69 16.26 -1.28
CA ASP A 56 -6.78 16.74 -2.14
C ASP A 56 -8.14 16.22 -1.66
N VAL A 57 -8.24 14.93 -1.30
CA VAL A 57 -9.46 14.32 -0.77
C VAL A 57 -9.86 14.96 0.56
N LEU A 58 -8.90 15.23 1.44
CA LEU A 58 -9.17 15.87 2.73
C LEU A 58 -9.69 17.29 2.56
N ASP A 59 -9.13 18.08 1.63
CA ASP A 59 -9.61 19.44 1.36
C ASP A 59 -11.02 19.46 0.76
N ALA A 60 -11.31 18.53 -0.16
CA ALA A 60 -12.64 18.36 -0.72
C ALA A 60 -13.68 18.01 0.36
N GLN A 61 -13.35 17.09 1.27
CA GLN A 61 -14.24 16.70 2.39
C GLN A 61 -14.48 17.86 3.36
N ARG A 62 -13.43 18.62 3.71
CA ARG A 62 -13.55 19.82 4.53
C ARG A 62 -14.50 20.83 3.90
N THR A 63 -14.36 21.10 2.61
CA THR A 63 -15.20 22.04 1.88
C THR A 63 -16.67 21.61 1.88
N GLN A 64 -16.95 20.32 1.66
CA GLN A 64 -18.31 19.77 1.72
C GLN A 64 -18.93 19.92 3.11
N ALA A 65 -18.17 19.67 4.18
CA ALA A 65 -18.64 19.82 5.55
C ALA A 65 -19.03 21.28 5.88
N LEU A 66 -18.23 22.26 5.45
CA LEU A 66 -18.52 23.68 5.69
C LEU A 66 -19.78 24.15 4.96
N VAL A 67 -19.98 23.72 3.72
CA VAL A 67 -21.20 24.03 2.96
C VAL A 67 -22.43 23.40 3.61
N GLY A 68 -22.32 22.14 4.05
CA GLY A 68 -23.42 21.43 4.71
C GLY A 68 -23.80 22.00 6.09
N MET A 69 -22.88 22.68 6.78
CA MET A 69 -23.16 23.38 8.04
C MET A 69 -23.83 24.76 7.85
N ALA A 70 -23.72 25.35 6.67
CA ALA A 70 -24.29 26.64 6.34
C ALA A 70 -25.72 26.55 5.76
N ALA A 71 -26.22 25.34 5.52
CA ALA A 71 -27.57 25.04 5.06
C ALA A 71 -28.48 24.61 6.24
#